data_AF-A0A9E7I5U8-F1
#
_entry.id   AF-A0A9E7I5U8-F1
#
_cell.length_a   1.000
_cell.length_b   1.000
_cell.length_c   1.000
_cell.angle_alpha   90.00
_cell.angle_beta   90.00
_cell.angle_gamma   90.00
#
_symmetry.space_group_name_H-M   'P 1'
#
loop_
_entity.id
_entity.type
_entity.pdbx_description
1 polymer ?
#
loop_
_entity_poly.entity_id
_entity_poly.type
_entity_poly.pdbx_seq_one_letter_code
_entity_poly.pdbx_strand_id
1 'polypeptide(L)'
;MVSEEKLVERVVGRRLDPVTGKIYHLKCSPPENEEVAARLIQRFDDTEEKVNMRLQIHHQNVEAVLSIYKDITVRINGDIPKEDVFAEIDKALSSIIENKSKTASSSGAGVAH
;
A
#
# COMPACT_ATOMS: atom_id res chain seq x y z
N MET A 1 -1.70 -6.06 3.30
CA MET A 1 -1.41 -7.08 2.28
C MET A 1 -2.49 -7.00 1.22
N VAL A 2 -2.09 -7.14 -0.03
CA VAL A 2 -2.94 -7.11 -1.23
C VAL A 2 -2.64 -8.39 -1.98
N SER A 3 -3.63 -9.05 -2.58
CA SER A 3 -3.38 -10.24 -3.39
C SER A 3 -2.48 -9.95 -4.59
N GLU A 4 -1.60 -10.89 -4.92
CA GLU A 4 -0.67 -10.72 -6.05
C GLU A 4 -1.40 -10.53 -7.37
N GLU A 5 -2.48 -11.29 -7.59
CA GLU A 5 -3.36 -11.15 -8.76
C GLU A 5 -3.87 -9.72 -8.93
N LYS A 6 -4.35 -9.08 -7.83
CA LYS A 6 -4.79 -7.68 -7.87
C LYS A 6 -3.65 -6.73 -8.12
N LEU A 7 -2.45 -7.00 -7.61
CA LEU A 7 -1.26 -6.17 -7.88
C LEU A 7 -0.84 -6.26 -9.35
N VAL A 8 -0.86 -7.45 -9.94
CA VAL A 8 -0.59 -7.67 -11.36
C VAL A 8 -1.62 -6.92 -12.21
N GLU A 9 -2.92 -7.10 -11.92
CA GLU A 9 -3.98 -6.40 -12.65
C GLU A 9 -3.80 -4.87 -12.60
N ARG A 10 -3.54 -4.31 -11.42
CA ARG A 10 -3.33 -2.87 -11.22
C ARG A 10 -2.17 -2.32 -12.06
N VAL A 11 -1.07 -3.07 -12.17
CA VAL A 11 0.11 -2.60 -12.91
C VAL A 11 -0.08 -2.78 -14.42
N VAL A 12 -0.55 -3.94 -14.86
CA VAL A 12 -0.76 -4.22 -16.29
C VAL A 12 -1.86 -3.33 -16.89
N GLY A 13 -2.87 -2.96 -16.11
CA GLY A 13 -3.92 -2.03 -16.51
C GLY A 13 -3.51 -0.55 -16.49
N ARG A 14 -2.31 -0.21 -16.03
CA ARG A 14 -1.83 1.18 -15.94
C ARG A 14 -1.48 1.74 -17.32
N ARG A 15 -1.86 3.00 -17.54
CA ARG A 15 -1.55 3.76 -18.74
C ARG A 15 -1.04 5.14 -18.37
N LEU A 16 -0.23 5.72 -19.24
CA LEU A 16 0.34 7.06 -19.12
C LEU A 16 -0.09 7.87 -20.34
N ASP A 17 -0.60 9.07 -20.11
CA ASP A 17 -0.74 10.06 -21.18
C ASP A 17 0.62 10.75 -21.38
N PRO A 18 1.29 10.57 -22.53
CA PRO A 18 2.61 11.17 -22.77
C PRO A 18 2.57 12.70 -22.89
N VAL A 19 1.41 13.30 -23.13
CA VAL A 19 1.26 14.76 -23.28
C VAL A 19 1.13 15.44 -21.92
N THR A 20 0.33 14.87 -21.02
CA THR A 20 0.01 15.49 -19.72
C THR A 20 0.78 14.88 -18.54
N GLY A 21 1.35 13.69 -18.72
CA GLY A 21 1.95 12.90 -17.64
C GLY A 21 0.94 12.25 -16.70
N LYS A 22 -0.37 12.39 -16.95
CA LYS A 22 -1.42 11.77 -16.13
C LYS A 22 -1.39 10.25 -16.25
N ILE A 23 -1.62 9.58 -15.13
CA ILE A 23 -1.73 8.12 -15.05
C ILE A 23 -3.21 7.74 -15.04
N TYR A 24 -3.54 6.75 -15.87
CA TYR A 24 -4.87 6.15 -15.98
C TYR A 24 -4.82 4.66 -15.65
N HIS A 25 -5.98 4.09 -15.33
CA HIS A 25 -6.17 2.65 -15.24
C HIS A 25 -7.39 2.26 -16.04
N LEU A 26 -7.25 1.28 -16.95
CA LEU A 26 -8.29 0.92 -17.92
C LEU A 26 -9.68 0.64 -17.31
N LYS A 27 -9.73 0.16 -16.05
CA LYS A 27 -10.99 -0.13 -15.34
C LYS A 27 -11.34 0.86 -14.24
N CYS A 28 -10.34 1.34 -13.50
CA CYS A 28 -10.57 2.03 -12.21
C CYS A 28 -10.54 3.55 -12.34
N SER A 29 -9.84 4.04 -13.37
CA SER A 29 -9.73 5.45 -13.69
C SER A 29 -9.52 5.55 -15.21
N PRO A 30 -10.57 5.27 -16.00
CA PRO A 30 -10.48 5.28 -17.45
C PRO A 30 -10.22 6.72 -17.96
N PRO A 31 -9.71 6.87 -19.19
CA PRO A 31 -9.51 8.18 -19.82
C PRO A 31 -10.83 8.95 -19.94
N GLU A 32 -10.75 10.29 -19.86
CA GLU A 32 -11.94 11.14 -19.87
C GLU A 32 -12.61 11.21 -21.25
N ASN A 33 -11.88 10.94 -22.34
CA ASN A 33 -12.38 10.96 -23.71
C ASN A 33 -11.53 10.07 -24.66
N GLU A 34 -12.02 9.87 -25.89
CA GLU A 34 -11.38 9.03 -26.90
C GLU A 34 -10.01 9.56 -27.37
N GLU A 35 -9.83 10.89 -27.42
CA GLU A 35 -8.56 11.49 -27.82
C GLU A 35 -7.44 11.14 -26.82
N VAL A 36 -7.72 11.27 -25.53
CA VAL A 36 -6.81 10.84 -24.46
C VAL A 36 -6.61 9.33 -24.55
N ALA A 37 -7.68 8.55 -24.72
CA ALA A 37 -7.60 7.09 -24.80
C ALA A 37 -6.68 6.60 -25.92
N ALA A 38 -6.77 7.20 -27.12
CA ALA A 38 -6.01 6.80 -28.30
C ALA A 38 -4.50 7.06 -28.18
N ARG A 39 -4.08 8.02 -27.33
CA ARG A 39 -2.67 8.37 -27.13
C ARG A 39 -2.03 7.74 -25.89
N LEU A 40 -2.81 7.02 -25.08
CA LEU A 40 -2.29 6.36 -23.89
C LEU A 40 -1.22 5.33 -24.23
N ILE A 41 -0.13 5.37 -23.49
CA ILE A 41 0.94 4.38 -23.60
C ILE A 41 1.03 3.53 -22.33
N GLN A 42 1.47 2.29 -22.48
CA GLN A 42 1.89 1.45 -21.35
C GLN A 42 3.39 1.63 -21.16
N ARG A 43 3.85 1.69 -19.90
CA ARG A 43 5.29 1.70 -19.64
C ARG A 43 5.89 0.34 -20.00
N PHE A 44 7.14 0.33 -20.45
CA PHE A 44 7.81 -0.91 -20.86
C PHE A 44 7.94 -1.95 -19.72
N ASP A 45 7.91 -1.51 -18.46
CA ASP A 45 8.05 -2.33 -17.25
C ASP A 45 6.70 -2.79 -16.66
N ASP A 46 5.57 -2.39 -17.25
CA ASP A 46 4.22 -2.73 -16.80
C ASP A 46 3.70 -4.03 -17.46
N THR A 47 4.57 -5.02 -17.61
CA THR A 47 4.22 -6.36 -18.11
C THR A 47 4.06 -7.34 -16.96
N GLU A 48 3.23 -8.37 -17.15
CA GLU A 48 2.99 -9.41 -16.14
C GLU A 48 4.31 -10.06 -15.66
N GLU A 49 5.19 -10.42 -16.60
CA GLU A 49 6.50 -11.00 -16.30
C GLU A 49 7.33 -10.07 -15.40
N LYS A 50 7.42 -8.78 -15.73
CA LYS A 50 8.21 -7.82 -14.94
C LYS A 50 7.59 -7.55 -13.57
N VAL A 51 6.27 -7.55 -13.47
CA VAL A 51 5.57 -7.38 -12.20
C VAL A 51 5.78 -8.59 -11.29
N ASN A 52 5.63 -9.80 -11.81
CA ASN A 52 5.88 -11.03 -11.05
C ASN A 52 7.32 -11.10 -10.53
N MET A 53 8.31 -10.77 -11.37
CA MET A 53 9.71 -10.69 -10.93
C MET A 53 9.90 -9.68 -9.79
N ARG A 54 9.27 -8.50 -9.89
CA ARG A 54 9.33 -7.46 -8.86
C ARG A 54 8.64 -7.90 -7.57
N LEU A 55 7.51 -8.59 -7.66
CA LEU A 55 6.80 -9.12 -6.49
C LEU A 55 7.65 -10.18 -5.78
N GLN A 56 8.29 -11.08 -6.51
CA GLN A 56 9.19 -12.08 -5.92
C GLN A 56 10.34 -11.42 -5.14
N ILE A 57 11.04 -10.46 -5.77
CA ILE A 57 12.13 -9.72 -5.12
C ILE A 57 11.61 -8.96 -3.90
N HIS A 58 10.43 -8.33 -4.01
CA HIS A 58 9.82 -7.61 -2.89
C HIS A 58 9.52 -8.53 -1.71
N HIS A 59 8.96 -9.72 -1.94
CA HIS A 59 8.68 -10.69 -0.88
C HIS A 59 9.95 -11.14 -0.16
N GLN A 60 11.00 -11.46 -0.90
CA GLN A 60 12.30 -11.84 -0.32
C GLN A 60 12.86 -10.72 0.59
N ASN A 61 12.81 -9.48 0.12
CA ASN A 61 13.29 -8.32 0.88
C ASN A 61 12.43 -8.04 2.12
N VAL A 62 11.10 -8.11 1.97
CA VAL A 62 10.16 -7.88 3.07
C VAL A 62 10.31 -8.96 4.13
N GLU A 63 10.46 -10.23 3.75
CA GLU A 63 10.66 -11.33 4.70
C GLU A 63 11.94 -11.15 5.51
N ALA A 64 13.03 -10.74 4.87
CA ALA A 64 14.31 -10.46 5.54
C ALA A 64 14.16 -9.38 6.64
N VAL A 65 13.38 -8.33 6.38
CA VAL A 65 13.23 -7.19 7.29
C VAL A 65 12.12 -7.40 8.33
N LEU A 66 11.03 -8.10 7.98
CA LEU A 66 9.90 -8.33 8.88
C LEU A 66 10.30 -9.12 10.13
N SER A 67 11.32 -9.97 10.05
CA SER A 67 11.84 -10.69 11.20
C SER A 67 12.31 -9.74 12.32
N ILE A 68 12.92 -8.61 11.96
CA ILE A 68 13.46 -7.61 12.90
C ILE A 68 12.33 -6.80 13.56
N TYR A 69 11.25 -6.53 12.82
CA TYR A 69 10.16 -5.63 13.27
C TYR A 69 8.89 -6.38 13.66
N LYS A 70 8.94 -7.70 13.80
CA LYS A 70 7.75 -8.54 13.99
C LYS A 70 6.85 -8.06 15.14
N ASP A 71 7.46 -7.66 16.26
CA ASP A 71 6.73 -7.28 17.47
C ASP A 71 6.07 -5.89 17.40
N ILE A 72 6.47 -5.06 16.43
CA ILE A 72 5.93 -3.71 16.24
C ILE A 72 5.20 -3.54 14.90
N THR A 73 5.10 -4.61 14.11
CA THR A 73 4.46 -4.57 12.79
C THR A 73 2.97 -4.83 12.91
N VAL A 74 2.16 -3.93 12.37
CA VAL A 74 0.71 -4.13 12.18
C VAL A 74 0.43 -4.48 10.73
N ARG A 75 -0.28 -5.59 10.48
CA ARG A 75 -0.68 -6.00 9.14
C ARG A 75 -2.12 -5.54 8.86
N ILE A 76 -2.29 -4.71 7.84
CA ILE A 76 -3.58 -4.17 7.40
C ILE A 76 -4.00 -4.86 6.10
N ASN A 77 -5.29 -5.18 5.92
CA ASN A 77 -5.78 -5.74 4.67
C ASN A 77 -5.96 -4.62 3.63
N GLY A 78 -5.31 -4.74 2.47
CA GLY A 78 -5.38 -3.74 1.38
C GLY A 78 -6.29 -4.14 0.22
N ASP A 79 -7.01 -5.26 0.36
CA ASP A 79 -7.94 -5.78 -0.65
C ASP A 79 -9.39 -5.31 -0.46
N ILE A 80 -9.60 -4.38 0.46
CA ILE A 80 -10.87 -3.74 0.81
C ILE A 80 -10.93 -2.30 0.25
N PRO A 81 -12.11 -1.64 0.26
CA PRO A 81 -12.24 -0.23 -0.13
C PRO A 81 -11.25 0.69 0.59
N LYS A 82 -10.81 1.76 -0.09
CA LYS A 82 -9.77 2.68 0.42
C LYS A 82 -10.18 3.35 1.75
N GLU A 83 -11.48 3.59 1.93
CA GLU A 83 -12.07 4.15 3.14
C GLU A 83 -11.92 3.18 4.32
N ASP A 84 -12.12 1.89 4.08
CA ASP A 84 -11.98 0.85 5.11
C ASP A 84 -10.51 0.60 5.46
N VAL A 85 -9.61 0.60 4.46
CA VAL A 85 -8.16 0.56 4.69
C VAL A 85 -7.72 1.73 5.57
N PHE A 86 -8.22 2.94 5.27
CA PHE A 86 -7.92 4.13 6.05
C PHE A 86 -8.40 3.99 7.50
N ALA A 87 -9.64 3.53 7.70
CA ALA A 87 -10.19 3.31 9.03
C ALA A 87 -9.41 2.27 9.85
N GLU A 88 -8.94 1.18 9.22
CA GLU A 88 -8.08 0.20 9.91
C GLU A 88 -6.74 0.80 10.35
N ILE A 89 -6.12 1.64 9.50
CA ILE A 89 -4.87 2.35 9.83
C ILE A 89 -5.09 3.34 10.97
N ASP A 90 -6.13 4.16 10.89
CA ASP A 90 -6.45 5.16 11.92
C ASP A 90 -6.70 4.52 13.29
N LYS A 91 -7.46 3.42 13.30
CA LYS A 91 -7.69 2.62 14.51
C LYS A 91 -6.40 2.07 15.11
N ALA A 92 -5.51 1.54 14.27
CA ALA A 92 -4.23 1.00 14.71
C ALA A 92 -3.35 2.08 15.35
N LEU A 93 -3.24 3.26 14.71
CA LEU A 93 -2.48 4.39 15.22
C LEU A 93 -3.07 4.95 16.53
N SER A 94 -4.39 5.14 16.59
CA SER A 94 -5.08 5.62 17.78
C SER A 94 -4.84 4.70 18.99
N SER A 95 -4.92 3.38 18.77
CA SER A 95 -4.64 2.38 19.82
C SER A 95 -3.21 2.47 20.35
N ILE A 96 -2.23 2.70 19.46
CA ILE A 96 -0.82 2.86 19.85
C ILE A 96 -0.63 4.13 20.69
N ILE A 97 -1.26 5.24 20.30
CA ILE A 97 -1.18 6.52 21.03
C ILE A 97 -1.80 6.39 22.42
N GLU A 98 -2.98 5.76 22.53
CA GLU A 98 -3.63 5.53 23.82
C GLU A 98 -2.81 4.64 24.75
N ASN A 99 -2.25 3.55 24.23
CA ASN A 99 -1.41 2.65 25.02
C ASN A 99 -0.17 3.36 25.55
N LYS A 100 0.46 4.21 24.71
CA LYS A 100 1.61 5.03 25.12
C LYS A 100 1.24 6.00 26.25
N SER A 101 0.08 6.65 26.17
CA SER A 101 -0.46 7.55 27.21
C SER A 101 -0.71 6.82 28.54
N LYS A 102 -1.25 5.60 28.49
CA LYS A 102 -1.49 4.76 29.68
C LYS A 102 -0.18 4.30 30.33
N THR A 103 0.82 3.88 29.55
CA THR A 103 2.14 3.53 30.10
C THR A 103 2.84 4.73 30.76
N ALA A 104 2.77 5.92 30.16
CA ALA A 104 3.41 7.12 30.69
C ALA A 104 2.79 7.61 32.02
N SER A 105 1.48 7.43 32.20
CA SER A 105 0.77 7.79 33.44
C SER A 105 0.98 6.78 34.58
N SER A 106 1.29 5.51 34.26
CA SER A 106 1.58 4.48 35.27
C SER A 106 3.00 4.54 35.87
N SER A 107 3.97 5.10 35.15
CA SER A 107 5.38 5.20 35.59
C SER A 107 5.69 6.34 36.57
N GLY A 108 4.71 7.19 36.91
CA GLY A 108 4.88 8.33 37.82
C GLY A 108 4.57 8.07 39.30
N ALA A 109 4.09 6.87 39.66
CA ALA A 109 3.63 6.55 41.01
C ALA A 109 4.52 5.50 41.68
N GLY A 110 5.74 5.87 42.08
CA GLY A 110 6.53 5.00 42.94
C GLY A 110 8.00 5.33 43.05
N VAL A 111 8.36 6.40 43.76
CA VAL A 111 9.47 6.41 44.74
C VAL A 111 9.19 7.53 45.75
N ALA A 112 8.64 7.18 46.89
CA ALA A 112 8.76 7.96 48.12
C ALA A 112 8.92 6.95 49.27
N HIS A 113 10.16 6.76 49.70
CA HIS A 113 10.45 6.14 50.99
C HIS A 113 11.66 6.82 51.63
#